data_AF-A0A3M1A7G1-F1
#
_entry.id   AF-A0A3M1A7G1-F1
#
_cell.length_a   1.000
_cell.length_b   1.000
_cell.length_c   1.000
_cell.angle_alpha   90.00
_cell.angle_beta   90.00
_cell.angle_gamma   90.00
#
_symmetry.space_group_name_H-M   'P 1'
#
loop_
_entity.id
_entity.type
_entity.pdbx_description
1 polymer ?
#
loop_
_entity_poly.entity_id
_entity_poly.type
_entity_poly.pdbx_seq_one_letter_code
_entity_poly.pdbx_strand_id
1 'polypeptide(L)'
;MNSIDKVDAFTGPYWNDELRAELAAAGTNGRVGSQLVSESDRVRVWLIEIAPGERLPFHTHVLDYFWVATSPGRTRSRYGDGTVREAEYKIGDTKHFRFGPGESMTHDLENIGDTTLTFTTVEFLDSANKPLF
;
A
#
# COMPACT_ATOMS: atom_id res chain seq x y z
N MET A 1 6.83 -24.36 -12.16
CA MET A 1 6.08 -23.77 -11.03
C MET A 1 4.68 -24.37 -11.07
N ASN A 2 4.31 -25.20 -10.10
CA ASN A 2 3.06 -25.94 -10.14
C ASN A 2 1.87 -25.03 -9.82
N SER A 3 0.78 -25.20 -10.56
CA SER A 3 -0.45 -24.41 -10.50
C SER A 3 -1.25 -24.54 -9.18
N ILE A 4 -0.72 -25.24 -8.18
CA ILE A 4 -1.42 -25.59 -6.94
C ILE A 4 -1.16 -24.54 -5.84
N ASP A 5 -0.07 -23.77 -5.90
CA ASP A 5 0.34 -22.87 -4.80
C ASP A 5 -0.39 -21.51 -4.75
N LYS A 6 -1.12 -21.13 -5.81
CA LYS A 6 -1.79 -19.80 -5.85
C LYS A 6 -3.18 -19.77 -5.23
N VAL A 7 -3.86 -20.91 -5.10
CA VAL A 7 -5.26 -20.94 -4.61
C VAL A 7 -5.32 -20.77 -3.08
N ASP A 8 -4.29 -21.22 -2.35
CA ASP A 8 -4.25 -21.15 -0.89
C ASP A 8 -3.73 -19.81 -0.34
N ALA A 9 -3.02 -19.01 -1.16
CA ALA A 9 -2.37 -17.78 -0.70
C ALA A 9 -3.36 -16.69 -0.23
N PHE A 10 -4.59 -16.71 -0.74
CA PHE A 10 -5.65 -15.74 -0.42
C PHE A 10 -6.76 -16.35 0.44
N THR A 11 -6.40 -17.34 1.24
CA THR A 11 -7.27 -18.01 2.20
C THR A 11 -6.97 -17.53 3.62
N GLY A 12 -7.94 -17.66 4.52
CA GLY A 12 -7.81 -17.23 5.93
C GLY A 12 -8.75 -16.09 6.32
N PRO A 13 -8.74 -15.69 7.60
CA PRO A 13 -9.80 -14.86 8.20
C PRO A 13 -9.80 -13.40 7.71
N TYR A 14 -8.74 -12.96 7.03
CA TYR A 14 -8.59 -11.58 6.55
C TYR A 14 -8.93 -11.40 5.07
N TRP A 15 -9.32 -12.48 4.40
CA TRP A 15 -9.67 -12.48 2.98
C TRP A 15 -11.14 -12.83 2.78
N ASN A 16 -11.84 -12.04 1.99
CA ASN A 16 -13.19 -12.33 1.50
C ASN A 16 -13.23 -12.18 -0.03
N ASP A 17 -14.39 -12.48 -0.64
CA ASP A 17 -14.52 -12.45 -2.10
C ASP A 17 -14.38 -11.03 -2.66
N GLU A 18 -14.85 -10.01 -1.94
CA GLU A 18 -14.72 -8.61 -2.36
C GLU A 18 -13.25 -8.17 -2.41
N LEU A 19 -12.47 -8.48 -1.38
CA LEU A 19 -11.04 -8.15 -1.31
C LEU A 19 -10.25 -8.88 -2.41
N ARG A 20 -10.59 -10.13 -2.71
CA ARG A 20 -9.97 -10.88 -3.81
C ARG A 20 -10.29 -10.25 -5.17
N ALA A 21 -11.54 -9.84 -5.38
CA ALA A 21 -11.96 -9.16 -6.60
C ALA A 21 -11.29 -7.78 -6.74
N GLU A 22 -11.21 -7.01 -5.65
CA GLU A 22 -10.55 -5.70 -5.61
C GLU A 22 -9.05 -5.83 -5.92
N LEU A 23 -8.36 -6.79 -5.29
CA LEU A 23 -6.95 -7.07 -5.55
C LEU A 23 -6.71 -7.41 -7.04
N ALA A 24 -7.58 -8.23 -7.64
CA ALA A 24 -7.46 -8.61 -9.05
C ALA A 24 -7.56 -7.41 -10.01
N ALA A 25 -8.24 -6.33 -9.61
CA ALA A 25 -8.37 -5.10 -10.38
C ALA A 25 -7.31 -4.03 -10.03
N ALA A 26 -6.59 -4.18 -8.92
CA ALA A 26 -5.73 -3.13 -8.35
C ALA A 26 -4.37 -2.96 -9.05
N GLY A 27 -3.99 -3.86 -9.97
CA GLY A 27 -2.67 -3.83 -10.63
C GLY A 27 -2.36 -2.54 -11.40
N THR A 28 -3.37 -1.77 -11.78
CA THR A 28 -3.23 -0.46 -12.43
C THR A 28 -3.59 0.71 -11.53
N ASN A 29 -4.01 0.47 -10.28
CA ASN A 29 -4.42 1.53 -9.36
C ASN A 29 -3.20 2.21 -8.71
N GLY A 30 -2.80 3.36 -9.24
CA GLY A 30 -1.69 4.17 -8.72
C GLY A 30 -2.04 5.10 -7.56
N ARG A 31 -3.25 5.03 -6.99
CA ARG A 31 -3.67 5.93 -5.90
C ARG A 31 -3.13 5.41 -4.57
N VAL A 32 -1.85 5.63 -4.33
CA VAL A 32 -1.10 5.14 -3.16
C VAL A 32 -1.38 5.89 -1.85
N GLY A 33 -2.29 6.87 -1.87
CA GLY A 33 -2.81 7.52 -0.68
C GLY A 33 -4.22 8.07 -0.87
N SER A 34 -4.81 8.58 0.21
CA SER A 34 -6.18 9.13 0.20
C SER A 34 -6.26 10.45 -0.56
N GLN A 35 -5.17 11.24 -0.54
CA GLN A 35 -5.09 12.52 -1.24
C GLN A 35 -3.70 12.76 -1.83
N LEU A 36 -3.63 13.10 -3.13
CA LEU A 36 -2.43 13.68 -3.73
C LEU A 36 -2.36 15.15 -3.33
N VAL A 37 -1.35 15.53 -2.54
CA VAL A 37 -1.22 16.89 -1.99
C VAL A 37 -0.21 17.74 -2.75
N SER A 38 0.71 17.13 -3.49
CA SER A 38 1.67 17.83 -4.34
C SER A 38 2.21 16.92 -5.44
N GLU A 39 2.46 17.49 -6.62
CA GLU A 39 3.18 16.85 -7.71
C GLU A 39 4.12 17.88 -8.34
N SER A 40 5.38 17.49 -8.55
CA SER A 40 6.41 18.29 -9.22
C SER A 40 7.02 17.51 -10.38
N ASP A 41 8.11 18.03 -10.96
CA ASP A 41 8.93 17.31 -11.94
C ASP A 41 9.74 16.16 -11.31
N ARG A 42 9.88 16.14 -9.98
CA ARG A 42 10.73 15.17 -9.26
C ARG A 42 9.94 14.17 -8.43
N VAL A 43 8.85 14.59 -7.80
CA VAL A 43 8.14 13.77 -6.81
C VAL A 43 6.63 13.96 -6.84
N ARG A 44 5.92 12.93 -6.40
CA ARG A 44 4.53 13.01 -5.94
C ARG A 44 4.49 12.88 -4.42
N VAL A 45 3.65 13.66 -3.76
CA VAL A 45 3.45 13.62 -2.32
C VAL A 45 1.99 13.29 -2.04
N TRP A 46 1.77 12.22 -1.30
CA TRP A 46 0.46 11.74 -0.90
C TRP A 46 0.29 11.82 0.61
N LEU A 47 -0.92 12.17 1.03
CA LEU A 47 -1.40 11.96 2.38
C LEU A 47 -2.17 10.64 2.43
N ILE A 48 -1.95 9.89 3.50
CA ILE A 48 -2.82 8.79 3.93
C ILE A 48 -3.44 9.23 5.24
N GLU A 49 -4.76 9.14 5.34
CA GLU A 49 -5.52 9.31 6.56
C GLU A 49 -6.59 8.20 6.59
N ILE A 50 -6.59 7.40 7.66
CA ILE A 50 -7.45 6.23 7.78
C ILE A 50 -8.03 6.22 9.19
N ALA A 51 -9.35 6.38 9.33
CA ALA A 51 -10.01 6.32 10.62
C ALA A 51 -9.96 4.89 11.21
N PRO A 52 -10.17 4.70 12.52
CA PRO A 52 -10.25 3.38 13.13
C PRO A 52 -11.25 2.46 12.40
N GLY A 53 -10.80 1.26 12.01
CA GLY A 53 -11.61 0.29 11.27
C GLY A 53 -11.75 0.55 9.77
N GLU A 54 -11.25 1.68 9.26
CA GLU A 54 -11.23 1.97 7.82
C GLU A 54 -9.96 1.43 7.14
N ARG A 55 -9.93 1.55 5.81
CA ARG A 55 -8.86 1.02 4.97
C ARG A 55 -8.58 1.92 3.78
N LEU A 56 -7.30 2.11 3.46
CA LEU A 56 -6.88 2.51 2.11
C LEU A 56 -6.96 1.28 1.20
N PRO A 57 -7.80 1.29 0.15
CA PRO A 57 -7.99 0.15 -0.75
C PRO A 57 -6.70 -0.36 -1.39
N PHE A 58 -6.77 -1.55 -2.02
CA PHE A 58 -5.65 -2.10 -2.75
C PHE A 58 -5.15 -1.12 -3.81
N HIS A 59 -3.87 -0.81 -3.73
CA HIS A 59 -3.16 0.08 -4.62
C HIS A 59 -1.79 -0.50 -4.96
N THR A 60 -1.21 -0.07 -6.06
CA THR A 60 0.01 -0.62 -6.61
C THR A 60 1.12 0.43 -6.67
N HIS A 61 2.23 0.10 -6.02
CA HIS A 61 3.48 0.85 -6.12
C HIS A 61 4.30 0.30 -7.28
N VAL A 62 4.75 1.19 -8.16
CA VAL A 62 5.74 0.88 -9.23
C VAL A 62 6.95 1.80 -9.19
N LEU A 63 6.87 2.90 -8.43
CA LEU A 63 7.93 3.89 -8.27
C LEU A 63 8.71 3.63 -6.98
N ASP A 64 9.99 4.00 -6.97
CA ASP A 64 10.74 4.17 -5.73
C ASP A 64 9.98 5.16 -4.84
N TYR A 65 9.86 4.84 -3.57
CA TYR A 65 9.12 5.68 -2.63
C TYR A 65 9.60 5.49 -1.20
N PHE A 66 9.19 6.42 -0.35
CA PHE A 66 9.23 6.23 1.09
C PHE A 66 7.95 6.79 1.71
N TRP A 67 7.69 6.37 2.93
CA TRP A 67 6.66 6.97 3.76
C TRP A 67 7.21 7.31 5.14
N VAL A 68 6.57 8.28 5.79
CA VAL A 68 6.78 8.62 7.20
C VAL A 68 5.44 8.52 7.91
N ALA A 69 5.38 7.77 9.01
CA ALA A 69 4.22 7.76 9.89
C ALA A 69 4.11 9.10 10.62
N THR A 70 3.00 9.81 10.45
CA THR A 70 2.74 11.11 11.08
C THR A 70 1.81 11.01 12.30
N SER A 71 1.29 9.82 12.58
CA SER A 71 0.62 9.46 13.83
C SER A 71 1.07 8.06 14.29
N PRO A 72 0.97 7.73 15.59
CA PRO A 72 1.12 6.35 16.02
C PRO A 72 -0.10 5.54 15.59
N GLY A 73 0.03 4.21 15.49
CA GLY A 73 -1.14 3.38 15.20
C GLY A 73 -0.81 1.92 14.94
N ARG A 74 -1.86 1.12 14.73
CA ARG A 74 -1.78 -0.31 14.43
C ARG A 74 -2.42 -0.60 13.08
N THR A 75 -1.75 -1.40 12.28
CA THR A 75 -2.16 -1.65 10.90
C THR A 75 -2.23 -3.13 10.58
N ARG A 76 -3.04 -3.44 9.57
CA ARG A 76 -3.00 -4.69 8.83
C ARG A 76 -2.91 -4.40 7.34
N SER A 77 -1.95 -5.01 6.66
CA SER A 77 -1.83 -4.98 5.21
C SER A 77 -1.95 -6.38 4.65
N ARG A 78 -2.79 -6.54 3.64
CA ARG A 78 -2.84 -7.71 2.77
C ARG A 78 -2.07 -7.39 1.49
N TYR A 79 -1.26 -8.33 1.04
CA TYR A 79 -0.38 -8.15 -0.12
C TYR A 79 -0.83 -9.02 -1.30
N GLY A 80 -0.46 -8.60 -2.51
CA GLY A 80 -0.76 -9.31 -3.75
C GLY A 80 -0.06 -10.67 -3.90
N ASP A 81 0.86 -11.01 -3.00
CA ASP A 81 1.46 -12.34 -2.86
C ASP A 81 0.68 -13.25 -1.88
N GLY A 82 -0.43 -12.75 -1.32
CA GLY A 82 -1.28 -13.43 -0.34
C GLY A 82 -0.84 -13.23 1.11
N THR A 83 0.34 -12.66 1.36
CA THR A 83 0.80 -12.43 2.73
C THR A 83 -0.04 -11.37 3.43
N VAL A 84 -0.21 -11.55 4.74
CA VAL A 84 -0.86 -10.57 5.62
C VAL A 84 0.12 -10.18 6.71
N ARG A 85 0.27 -8.88 6.96
CA ARG A 85 1.18 -8.36 7.98
C ARG A 85 0.46 -7.36 8.85
N GLU A 86 0.66 -7.49 10.16
CA GLU A 86 0.29 -6.47 11.12
C GLU A 86 1.54 -5.71 11.59
N ALA A 87 1.40 -4.42 11.85
CA ALA A 87 2.49 -3.58 12.32
C ALA A 87 2.01 -2.50 13.29
N GLU A 88 2.88 -2.15 14.24
CA GLU A 88 2.75 -1.01 15.12
C GLU A 88 3.69 0.10 14.65
N TYR A 89 3.18 1.34 14.63
CA TYR A 89 3.91 2.52 14.22
C TYR A 89 4.01 3.55 15.34
N LYS A 90 5.15 4.22 15.37
CA LYS A 90 5.41 5.44 16.12
C LYS A 90 5.55 6.61 15.14
N ILE A 91 5.28 7.82 15.63
CA ILE A 91 5.52 9.04 14.85
C ILE A 91 6.99 9.08 14.42
N GLY A 92 7.23 9.31 13.13
CA GLY A 92 8.55 9.39 12.53
C GLY A 92 9.09 8.05 12.00
N ASP A 93 8.42 6.92 12.28
CA ASP A 93 8.78 5.65 11.64
C ASP A 93 8.76 5.84 10.11
N THR A 94 9.81 5.36 9.46
CA THR A 94 10.08 5.62 8.04
C THR A 94 10.57 4.36 7.37
N LYS A 95 10.10 4.09 6.16
CA LYS A 95 10.61 2.98 5.35
C LYS A 95 10.76 3.38 3.89
N HIS A 96 11.83 2.89 3.28
CA HIS A 96 12.18 3.13 1.88
C HIS A 96 12.01 1.85 1.07
N PHE A 97 11.56 2.02 -0.17
CA PHE A 97 11.36 0.94 -1.13
C PHE A 97 11.96 1.33 -2.47
N ARG A 98 12.41 0.33 -3.22
CA ARG A 98 12.93 0.46 -4.57
C ARG A 98 12.31 -0.57 -5.49
N PHE A 99 12.08 -0.18 -6.75
CA PHE A 99 11.51 -1.04 -7.78
C PHE A 99 12.38 -1.02 -9.03
N GLY A 100 12.79 -2.20 -9.47
CA GLY A 100 13.40 -2.41 -10.77
C GLY A 100 12.38 -2.33 -11.93
N PRO A 101 12.85 -2.38 -13.19
CA PRO A 101 11.98 -2.39 -14.35
C PRO A 101 10.95 -3.52 -14.31
N GLY A 102 9.66 -3.16 -14.38
CA GLY A 102 8.54 -4.11 -14.35
C GLY A 102 8.21 -4.68 -12.96
N GLU A 103 8.94 -4.31 -11.92
CA GLU A 103 8.60 -4.68 -10.54
C GLU A 103 7.45 -3.82 -10.01
N SER A 104 6.61 -4.42 -9.16
CA SER A 104 5.48 -3.75 -8.54
C SER A 104 5.11 -4.41 -7.21
N MET A 105 4.48 -3.66 -6.32
CA MET A 105 3.90 -4.19 -5.08
C MET A 105 2.47 -3.69 -4.92
N THR A 106 1.52 -4.61 -4.93
CA THR A 106 0.11 -4.33 -4.64
C THR A 106 -0.21 -4.73 -3.21
N HIS A 107 -0.81 -3.83 -2.45
CA HIS A 107 -1.27 -4.08 -1.08
C HIS A 107 -2.37 -3.10 -0.68
N ASP A 108 -3.05 -3.39 0.41
CA ASP A 108 -3.92 -2.44 1.10
C ASP A 108 -3.37 -2.05 2.47
N LEU A 109 -4.04 -1.12 3.14
CA LEU A 109 -3.65 -0.69 4.48
C LEU A 109 -4.90 -0.42 5.32
N GLU A 110 -5.17 -1.29 6.28
CA GLU A 110 -6.29 -1.20 7.22
C GLU A 110 -5.81 -0.71 8.58
N ASN A 111 -6.55 0.23 9.17
CA ASN A 111 -6.31 0.69 10.52
C ASN A 111 -7.06 -0.22 11.52
N ILE A 112 -6.31 -1.05 12.24
CA ILE A 112 -6.84 -1.96 13.26
C ILE A 112 -6.66 -1.41 14.69
N GLY A 113 -6.23 -0.16 14.81
CA GLY A 113 -6.11 0.57 16.08
C GLY A 113 -7.37 1.38 16.41
N ASP A 114 -7.24 2.26 17.39
CA ASP A 114 -8.29 3.11 17.96
C ASP A 114 -8.06 4.62 17.71
N THR A 115 -6.99 4.97 17.00
CA THR A 115 -6.64 6.35 16.63
C THR A 115 -6.55 6.50 15.11
N THR A 116 -6.74 7.72 14.60
CA THR A 116 -6.57 7.99 13.17
C THR A 116 -5.12 7.78 12.75
N LEU A 117 -4.94 6.90 11.78
CA LEU A 117 -3.64 6.52 11.25
C LEU A 117 -3.30 7.43 10.07
N THR A 118 -2.10 8.02 10.08
CA THR A 118 -1.66 8.98 9.07
C THR A 118 -0.24 8.72 8.61
N PHE A 119 -0.02 8.87 7.30
CA PHE A 119 1.30 8.84 6.69
C PHE A 119 1.45 9.95 5.66
N THR A 120 2.67 10.44 5.51
CA THR A 120 3.09 11.15 4.30
C THR A 120 3.92 10.22 3.44
N THR A 121 3.50 10.00 2.20
CA THR A 121 4.18 9.14 1.22
C THR A 121 4.77 10.01 0.11
N VAL A 122 6.02 9.77 -0.27
CA VAL A 122 6.69 10.46 -1.37
C VAL A 122 7.16 9.45 -2.39
N GLU A 123 6.64 9.55 -3.62
CA GLU A 123 7.08 8.75 -4.77
C GLU A 123 8.04 9.56 -5.64
N PHE A 124 9.09 8.92 -6.14
CA PHE A 124 10.10 9.54 -7.00
C PHE A 124 9.79 9.31 -8.48
N LEU A 125 9.69 10.38 -9.26
CA LEU A 125 9.33 10.33 -10.69
C LEU A 125 10.49 9.93 -11.60
N ASP A 126 11.72 9.91 -11.08
CA ASP A 126 12.93 9.42 -11.73
C ASP A 126 13.20 7.91 -11.50
N SER A 127 12.17 7.17 -11.09
CA SER A 127 12.21 5.71 -10.94
C SER A 127 12.37 4.96 -12.26
N ALA A 128 12.67 3.65 -12.17
CA ALA A 128 12.79 2.78 -13.34
C ALA A 128 11.47 2.60 -14.11
N ASN A 129 10.33 2.74 -13.45
CA ASN A 129 8.99 2.60 -14.03
C ASN A 129 8.30 3.97 -14.17
N LYS A 130 7.24 4.02 -14.99
CA LYS A 130 6.38 5.20 -15.11
C LYS A 130 5.26 5.16 -14.05
N PRO A 131 4.79 6.32 -13.56
CA PRO A 131 3.67 6.37 -12.62
C PRO A 131 2.43 5.70 -13.19
N LEU A 132 1.67 5.06 -12.30
CA LEU A 132 0.28 4.65 -12.57
C LEU A 132 -0.67 5.85 -12.30
N PHE A 133 -1.86 5.82 -12.90
CA PHE A 133 -2.91 6.83 -12.76
C PHE A 133 -4.20 6.19 -12.22
#